data_AF-A0A0G4KAW3-F1
#
_entry.id   AF-A0A0G4KAW3-F1
#
_cell.length_a   1.000
_cell.length_b   1.000
_cell.length_c   1.000
_cell.angle_alpha   90.00
_cell.angle_beta   90.00
_cell.angle_gamma   90.00
#
_symmetry.space_group_name_H-M   'P 1'
#
loop_
_entity.id
_entity.type
_entity.pdbx_description
1 polymer ?
#
loop_
_entity_poly.entity_id
_entity_poly.type
_entity_poly.pdbx_seq_one_letter_code
_entity_poly.pdbx_strand_id
1 'polypeptide(L)'
;MNTIRRIVIFAGYDKDNIIDDYVVYYIKELKKVADIVYVSDCNMLESELDKISSYCIHIINGRHGEYDFGSYKRGYIYAEEQNILKDYDYLMLINDSVFGPFFDLKTIVENMENKNSDVWGMFKYLENNTEKEHLQSYFVSMKNKVFISKEYNSFIHSVKKETDKGEIIRKYEIGQSVLFKKCSYSIESFLDSSSKSDCNIENNVLLFDPLPLIEKGFPFLKIFMFKNLLELKKHHVINMDITRLYRIIDIIKKDYEIKLIIDYLNSNNIMFPKFRKLKNYFLNKKFLYIELSYYNLEKCTLLIKLFNFIRITIFIPNKYIFYKNFDFILKT
;
A
#
# COMPACT_ATOMS: atom_id res chain seq x y z
N MET A 1 -29.79 -7.74 -17.57
CA MET A 1 -28.88 -6.62 -17.27
C MET A 1 -27.57 -6.92 -17.97
N ASN A 2 -27.00 -5.98 -18.72
CA ASN A 2 -25.66 -6.19 -19.29
C ASN A 2 -24.67 -6.40 -18.14
N THR A 3 -23.82 -7.41 -18.25
CA THR A 3 -22.76 -7.69 -17.29
C THR A 3 -21.72 -6.57 -17.37
N ILE A 4 -21.42 -5.90 -16.24
CA ILE A 4 -20.39 -4.85 -16.17
C ILE A 4 -19.04 -5.43 -16.58
N ARG A 5 -18.39 -4.81 -17.56
CA ARG A 5 -17.05 -5.19 -18.03
C ARG A 5 -16.00 -4.22 -17.52
N ARG A 6 -14.90 -4.75 -17.00
CA ARG A 6 -13.78 -3.97 -16.46
C ARG A 6 -12.47 -4.40 -17.11
N ILE A 7 -11.60 -3.44 -17.38
CA ILE A 7 -10.23 -3.68 -17.80
C ILE A 7 -9.27 -3.03 -16.80
N VAL A 8 -8.27 -3.78 -16.37
CA VAL A 8 -7.18 -3.32 -15.52
C VAL A 8 -5.94 -3.13 -16.38
N ILE A 9 -5.29 -1.98 -16.25
CA ILE A 9 -3.89 -1.82 -16.62
C ILE A 9 -3.07 -1.96 -15.33
N PHE A 10 -2.37 -3.08 -15.21
CA PHE A 10 -1.57 -3.39 -14.04
C PHE A 10 -0.11 -2.99 -14.30
N ALA A 11 0.40 -2.02 -13.54
CA ALA A 11 1.79 -1.61 -13.57
C ALA A 11 2.62 -2.46 -12.61
N GLY A 12 3.58 -3.22 -13.18
CA GLY A 12 4.51 -4.04 -12.42
C GLY A 12 5.92 -3.44 -12.40
N TYR A 13 6.58 -3.49 -11.25
CA TYR A 13 8.00 -3.15 -11.14
C TYR A 13 8.69 -3.98 -10.05
N ASP A 14 9.74 -4.68 -10.47
CA ASP A 14 10.69 -5.29 -9.56
C ASP A 14 12.13 -5.07 -10.02
N LYS A 15 13.01 -4.74 -9.05
CA LYS A 15 14.41 -4.41 -9.31
C LYS A 15 15.25 -5.62 -9.73
N ASP A 16 14.82 -6.82 -9.37
CA ASP A 16 15.47 -8.09 -9.63
C ASP A 16 14.84 -8.79 -10.87
N ASN A 17 13.93 -8.11 -11.57
CA ASN A 17 13.21 -8.57 -12.77
C ASN A 17 12.37 -9.84 -12.52
N ILE A 18 11.80 -9.98 -11.32
CA ILE A 18 10.91 -11.09 -10.97
C ILE A 18 9.46 -10.61 -10.77
N ILE A 19 8.51 -11.52 -10.87
CA ILE A 19 7.16 -11.34 -10.37
C ILE A 19 7.06 -12.05 -9.03
N ASP A 20 6.99 -11.26 -7.96
CA ASP A 20 6.83 -11.77 -6.59
C ASP A 20 5.50 -12.49 -6.41
N ASP A 21 5.47 -13.50 -5.53
CA ASP A 21 4.28 -14.33 -5.31
C ASP A 21 3.06 -13.54 -4.83
N TYR A 22 3.26 -12.44 -4.09
CA TYR A 22 2.15 -11.57 -3.69
C TYR A 22 1.53 -10.84 -4.89
N VAL A 23 2.31 -10.54 -5.94
CA VAL A 23 1.83 -9.93 -7.19
C VAL A 23 1.04 -10.96 -8.00
N VAL A 24 1.52 -12.21 -8.07
CA VAL A 24 0.77 -13.33 -8.67
C VAL A 24 -0.59 -13.50 -7.99
N TYR A 25 -0.61 -13.49 -6.65
CA TYR A 25 -1.85 -13.52 -5.87
C TYR A 25 -2.76 -12.33 -6.24
N TYR A 26 -2.23 -11.11 -6.28
CA TYR A 26 -3.03 -9.92 -6.58
C TYR A 26 -3.66 -9.99 -7.98
N ILE A 27 -2.89 -10.40 -9.00
CA ILE A 27 -3.38 -10.58 -10.37
C ILE A 27 -4.46 -11.66 -10.44
N LYS A 28 -4.30 -12.77 -9.72
CA LYS A 28 -5.32 -13.83 -9.64
C LYS A 28 -6.63 -13.32 -9.03
N GLU A 29 -6.58 -12.50 -7.99
CA GLU A 29 -7.75 -11.88 -7.40
C GLU A 29 -8.40 -10.86 -8.34
N LEU A 30 -7.60 -10.05 -9.04
CA LEU A 30 -8.10 -9.11 -10.06
C LEU A 30 -8.78 -9.80 -11.22
N LYS A 31 -8.30 -10.98 -11.64
CA LYS A 31 -8.90 -11.72 -12.76
C LYS A 31 -10.35 -12.15 -12.49
N LYS A 32 -10.76 -12.22 -11.22
CA LYS A 32 -12.15 -12.50 -10.83
C LYS A 32 -13.11 -11.36 -11.18
N VAL A 33 -12.60 -10.13 -11.37
CA VAL A 33 -13.42 -8.92 -11.54
C VAL A 33 -13.16 -8.14 -12.83
N ALA A 34 -12.04 -8.41 -13.51
CA ALA A 34 -11.62 -7.67 -14.70
C ALA A 34 -10.78 -8.50 -15.67
N ASP A 35 -10.73 -8.06 -16.93
CA ASP A 35 -9.64 -8.42 -17.85
C ASP A 35 -8.38 -7.61 -17.50
N ILE A 36 -7.20 -8.16 -17.75
CA ILE A 36 -5.94 -7.58 -17.28
C ILE A 36 -4.96 -7.41 -18.44
N VAL A 37 -4.49 -6.18 -18.64
CA VAL A 37 -3.29 -5.85 -19.40
C VAL A 37 -2.18 -5.59 -18.39
N TYR A 38 -1.21 -6.50 -18.31
CA TYR A 38 -0.05 -6.32 -17.43
C TYR A 38 1.05 -5.59 -18.19
N VAL A 39 1.66 -4.59 -17.55
CA VAL A 39 2.73 -3.79 -18.13
C VAL A 39 3.85 -3.64 -17.12
N SER A 40 5.03 -4.19 -17.41
CA SER A 40 6.19 -4.08 -16.51
C SER A 40 7.15 -2.99 -16.96
N ASP A 41 7.70 -2.25 -15.98
CA ASP A 41 8.87 -1.40 -16.19
C ASP A 41 10.16 -2.16 -15.85
N CYS A 42 10.28 -3.38 -16.40
CA CYS A 42 11.34 -4.35 -16.13
C CYS A 42 11.68 -5.16 -17.39
N ASN A 43 12.75 -5.94 -17.34
CA ASN A 43 13.09 -6.91 -18.38
C ASN A 43 12.94 -8.32 -17.81
N MET A 44 11.71 -8.74 -17.57
CA MET A 44 11.41 -10.06 -16.98
C MET A 44 11.68 -11.18 -17.97
N LEU A 45 12.14 -12.33 -17.47
CA LEU A 45 12.26 -13.56 -18.28
C LEU A 45 10.85 -14.13 -18.57
N GLU A 46 10.73 -14.93 -19.62
CA GLU A 46 9.47 -15.58 -19.99
C GLU A 46 8.92 -16.44 -18.85
N SER A 47 9.79 -17.16 -18.12
CA SER A 47 9.41 -17.95 -16.95
C SER A 47 8.77 -17.14 -15.81
N GLU A 48 9.09 -15.84 -15.71
CA GLU A 48 8.47 -14.94 -14.75
C GLU A 48 7.09 -14.50 -15.25
N LEU A 49 6.98 -14.17 -16.54
CA LEU A 49 5.71 -13.81 -17.17
C LEU A 49 4.71 -14.98 -17.17
N ASP A 50 5.20 -16.21 -17.30
CA ASP A 50 4.40 -17.44 -17.26
C ASP A 50 3.63 -17.62 -15.95
N LYS A 51 4.12 -17.04 -14.84
CA LYS A 51 3.41 -17.05 -13.56
C LYS A 51 2.03 -16.38 -13.64
N ILE A 52 1.85 -15.44 -14.57
CA ILE A 52 0.64 -14.61 -14.69
C ILE A 52 -0.04 -14.69 -16.06
N SER A 53 0.60 -15.31 -17.06
CA SER A 53 0.13 -15.33 -18.46
C SER A 53 -1.31 -15.82 -18.61
N SER A 54 -1.70 -16.83 -17.84
CA SER A 54 -3.07 -17.36 -17.85
C SER A 54 -4.15 -16.41 -17.29
N TYR A 55 -3.76 -15.34 -16.60
CA TYR A 55 -4.66 -14.36 -16.00
C TYR A 55 -4.74 -13.06 -16.81
N CYS A 56 -3.82 -12.84 -17.75
CA CYS A 56 -3.71 -11.61 -18.51
C CYS A 56 -4.19 -11.80 -19.96
N ILE A 57 -4.95 -10.85 -20.48
CA ILE A 57 -5.31 -10.83 -21.90
C ILE A 57 -4.16 -10.31 -22.77
N HIS A 58 -3.23 -9.56 -22.15
CA HIS A 58 -2.02 -9.08 -22.79
C HIS A 58 -0.94 -8.75 -21.76
N ILE A 59 0.32 -8.92 -22.15
CA ILE A 59 1.50 -8.62 -21.34
C ILE A 59 2.45 -7.77 -22.17
N ILE A 60 2.81 -6.60 -21.66
CA ILE A 60 3.83 -5.71 -22.22
C ILE A 60 5.02 -5.73 -21.27
N ASN A 61 6.11 -6.36 -21.68
CA ASN A 61 7.34 -6.47 -20.89
C ASN A 61 8.45 -5.63 -21.52
N GLY A 62 9.06 -4.74 -20.75
CA GLY A 62 10.23 -3.98 -21.18
C GLY A 62 10.43 -2.68 -20.41
N ARG A 63 11.70 -2.39 -20.07
CA ARG A 63 12.07 -1.16 -19.37
C ARG A 63 11.70 0.09 -20.19
N HIS A 64 10.92 0.98 -19.60
CA HIS A 64 10.57 2.28 -20.16
C HIS A 64 11.00 3.47 -19.30
N GLY A 65 11.20 3.29 -17.99
CA GLY A 65 11.80 4.31 -17.11
C GLY A 65 10.87 5.50 -16.81
N GLU A 66 9.57 5.32 -16.97
CA GLU A 66 8.53 6.33 -16.75
C GLU A 66 7.67 6.00 -15.52
N TYR A 67 8.11 5.03 -14.69
CA TYR A 67 7.39 4.51 -13.52
C TYR A 67 5.96 4.05 -13.87
N ASP A 68 5.14 3.79 -12.86
CA ASP A 68 3.80 3.21 -13.02
C ASP A 68 2.93 3.96 -14.03
N PHE A 69 3.02 5.29 -14.09
CA PHE A 69 2.27 6.09 -15.06
C PHE A 69 2.69 5.81 -16.51
N GLY A 70 3.96 5.50 -16.76
CA GLY A 70 4.41 5.01 -18.06
C GLY A 70 3.80 3.68 -18.44
N SER A 71 3.66 2.78 -17.46
CA SER A 71 3.01 1.48 -17.64
C SER A 71 1.52 1.67 -17.93
N TYR A 72 0.84 2.56 -17.19
CA TYR A 72 -0.53 2.97 -17.45
C TYR A 72 -0.71 3.54 -18.86
N LYS A 73 0.19 4.43 -19.30
CA LYS A 73 0.17 4.97 -20.66
C LYS A 73 0.27 3.87 -21.71
N ARG A 74 1.20 2.93 -21.56
CA ARG A 74 1.41 1.85 -22.55
C ARG A 74 0.24 0.89 -22.63
N GLY A 75 -0.31 0.49 -21.49
CA GLY A 75 -1.52 -0.34 -21.48
C GLY A 75 -2.73 0.38 -22.07
N TYR A 76 -2.84 1.69 -21.85
CA TYR A 76 -3.90 2.51 -22.41
C TYR A 76 -3.78 2.61 -23.94
N ILE A 77 -2.59 2.92 -24.44
CA ILE A 77 -2.30 3.00 -25.89
C ILE A 77 -2.58 1.65 -26.55
N TYR A 78 -2.13 0.54 -25.96
CA TYR A 78 -2.45 -0.79 -26.46
C TYR A 78 -3.97 -0.99 -26.57
N ALA A 79 -4.73 -0.71 -25.50
CA ALA A 79 -6.17 -0.89 -25.50
C ALA A 79 -6.90 0.03 -26.50
N GLU A 80 -6.36 1.24 -26.72
CA GLU A 80 -6.82 2.19 -27.74
C GLU A 80 -6.56 1.66 -29.15
N GLU A 81 -5.34 1.21 -29.45
CA GLU A 81 -4.93 0.67 -30.75
C GLU A 81 -5.69 -0.63 -31.10
N GLN A 82 -5.99 -1.46 -30.11
CA GLN A 82 -6.84 -2.65 -30.30
C GLN A 82 -8.34 -2.30 -30.39
N ASN A 83 -8.72 -1.03 -30.20
CA ASN A 83 -10.10 -0.55 -30.24
C ASN A 83 -11.03 -1.27 -29.23
N ILE A 84 -10.49 -1.70 -28.09
CA ILE A 84 -11.22 -2.45 -27.05
C ILE A 84 -11.74 -1.57 -25.92
N LEU A 85 -11.21 -0.34 -25.74
CA LEU A 85 -11.60 0.56 -24.65
C LEU A 85 -13.12 0.79 -24.58
N LYS A 86 -13.77 0.91 -25.73
CA LYS A 86 -15.23 1.15 -25.84
C LYS A 86 -16.09 -0.02 -25.34
N ASP A 87 -15.50 -1.22 -25.23
CA ASP A 87 -16.20 -2.44 -24.82
C ASP A 87 -16.22 -2.63 -23.29
N TYR A 88 -15.57 -1.72 -22.55
CA TYR A 88 -15.48 -1.74 -21.10
C TYR A 88 -16.24 -0.58 -20.48
N ASP A 89 -16.91 -0.86 -19.36
CA ASP A 89 -17.61 0.13 -18.53
C ASP A 89 -16.63 0.87 -17.62
N TYR A 90 -15.57 0.17 -17.18
CA TYR A 90 -14.55 0.70 -16.28
C TYR A 90 -13.12 0.40 -16.77
N LEU A 91 -12.26 1.41 -16.66
CA LEU A 91 -10.80 1.29 -16.75
C LEU A 91 -10.22 1.47 -15.35
N MET A 92 -9.40 0.51 -14.92
CA MET A 92 -8.75 0.50 -13.62
C MET A 92 -7.23 0.58 -13.79
N LEU A 93 -6.60 1.54 -13.11
CA LEU A 93 -5.15 1.69 -13.03
C LEU A 93 -4.70 1.16 -11.66
N ILE A 94 -3.86 0.13 -11.69
CA ILE A 94 -3.44 -0.59 -10.48
C ILE A 94 -1.94 -0.86 -10.53
N ASN A 95 -1.23 -0.76 -9.41
CA ASN A 95 0.17 -1.17 -9.32
C ASN A 95 0.43 -2.12 -8.14
N ASP A 96 1.64 -2.69 -8.12
CA ASP A 96 2.12 -3.66 -7.13
C ASP A 96 2.74 -3.05 -5.87
N SER A 97 2.63 -1.74 -5.63
CA SER A 97 3.24 -1.08 -4.49
C SER A 97 2.60 -1.38 -3.12
N VAL A 98 1.65 -2.33 -3.08
CA VAL A 98 0.87 -2.75 -1.92
C VAL A 98 0.78 -4.27 -1.82
N PHE A 99 0.73 -4.78 -0.59
CA PHE A 99 0.24 -6.14 -0.33
C PHE A 99 -1.29 -6.14 -0.28
N GLY A 100 -1.90 -7.22 -0.79
CA GLY A 100 -3.35 -7.46 -0.79
C GLY A 100 -3.82 -8.09 -2.11
N PRO A 101 -5.14 -8.11 -2.37
CA PRO A 101 -6.20 -7.69 -1.47
C PRO A 101 -6.36 -8.66 -0.28
N PHE A 102 -6.58 -8.12 0.92
CA PHE A 102 -6.82 -8.91 2.14
C PHE A 102 -8.27 -9.33 2.34
N PHE A 103 -9.19 -8.68 1.64
CA PHE A 103 -10.63 -8.91 1.72
C PHE A 103 -11.19 -9.09 0.32
N ASP A 104 -12.42 -9.59 0.19
CA ASP A 104 -13.02 -9.87 -1.11
C ASP A 104 -13.09 -8.63 -2.01
N LEU A 105 -12.21 -8.60 -3.02
CA LEU A 105 -12.07 -7.47 -3.91
C LEU A 105 -13.33 -7.25 -4.76
N LYS A 106 -14.06 -8.33 -5.08
CA LYS A 106 -15.29 -8.25 -5.85
C LYS A 106 -16.35 -7.44 -5.12
N THR A 107 -16.63 -7.78 -3.86
CA THR A 107 -17.57 -7.03 -3.02
C THR A 107 -17.18 -5.56 -2.90
N ILE A 108 -15.89 -5.26 -2.73
CA ILE A 108 -15.40 -3.87 -2.62
C ILE A 108 -15.63 -3.10 -3.93
N VAL A 109 -15.27 -3.68 -5.07
CA VAL A 109 -15.47 -3.07 -6.40
C VAL A 109 -16.95 -2.81 -6.66
N GLU A 110 -17.81 -3.82 -6.46
CA GLU A 110 -19.25 -3.70 -6.69
C GLU A 110 -19.89 -2.63 -5.78
N ASN A 111 -19.48 -2.55 -4.51
CA ASN A 111 -19.94 -1.51 -3.58
C ASN A 111 -19.52 -0.11 -4.00
N MET A 112 -18.29 0.07 -4.49
CA MET A 112 -17.81 1.37 -4.96
C MET A 112 -18.52 1.82 -6.23
N GLU A 113 -18.81 0.89 -7.14
CA GLU A 113 -19.54 1.19 -8.37
C GLU A 113 -21.01 1.53 -8.11
N ASN A 114 -21.62 0.93 -7.07
CA ASN A 114 -22.97 1.26 -6.60
C ASN A 114 -23.11 2.69 -6.07
N LYS A 115 -22.02 3.35 -5.65
CA LYS A 115 -22.04 4.79 -5.29
C LYS A 115 -22.25 5.71 -6.50
N ASN A 116 -22.18 5.17 -7.72
CA ASN A 116 -22.44 5.84 -8.98
C ASN A 116 -21.56 7.07 -9.28
N SER A 117 -20.34 7.13 -8.73
CA SER A 117 -19.36 8.16 -9.10
C SER A 117 -18.78 7.93 -10.50
N ASP A 118 -18.14 8.95 -11.05
CA ASP A 118 -17.47 8.90 -12.35
C ASP A 118 -16.07 8.29 -12.24
N VAL A 119 -15.41 8.60 -11.13
CA VAL A 119 -14.11 8.07 -10.75
C VAL A 119 -14.17 7.63 -9.29
N TRP A 120 -13.48 6.56 -8.96
CA TRP A 120 -13.21 6.21 -7.58
C TRP A 120 -11.82 5.65 -7.40
N GLY A 121 -11.26 5.78 -6.21
CA GLY A 121 -9.98 5.16 -5.85
C GLY A 121 -10.06 4.46 -4.51
N MET A 122 -9.05 3.66 -4.19
CA MET A 122 -9.06 2.94 -2.93
C MET A 122 -8.82 3.90 -1.75
N PHE A 123 -7.90 4.86 -1.89
CA PHE A 123 -7.67 5.89 -0.89
C PHE A 123 -7.61 7.28 -1.52
N LYS A 124 -8.31 8.24 -0.89
CA LYS A 124 -8.24 9.66 -1.23
C LYS A 124 -7.44 10.43 -0.17
N TYR A 125 -6.39 11.10 -0.62
CA TYR A 125 -5.68 12.09 0.17
C TYR A 125 -6.52 13.38 0.20
N LEU A 126 -6.91 13.86 1.39
CA LEU A 126 -7.61 15.14 1.54
C LEU A 126 -6.63 16.31 1.51
N GLU A 127 -7.06 17.43 0.93
CA GLU A 127 -6.23 18.63 0.77
C GLU A 127 -5.68 19.14 2.10
N ASN A 128 -4.41 19.56 2.09
CA ASN A 128 -3.77 20.28 3.18
C ASN A 128 -2.83 21.36 2.62
N ASN A 129 -2.03 21.97 3.50
CA ASN A 129 -1.14 23.08 3.11
C ASN A 129 -0.03 22.67 2.12
N THR A 130 0.25 21.38 1.93
CA THR A 130 1.36 20.90 1.11
C THR A 130 0.89 20.26 -0.19
N GLU A 131 -0.27 19.60 -0.18
CA GLU A 131 -0.75 18.80 -1.30
C GLU A 131 -2.25 18.99 -1.52
N LYS A 132 -2.65 19.04 -2.81
CA LYS A 132 -4.05 19.10 -3.22
C LYS A 132 -4.73 17.75 -2.98
N GLU A 133 -6.05 17.77 -2.77
CA GLU A 133 -6.82 16.53 -2.67
C GLU A 133 -6.69 15.70 -3.95
N HIS A 134 -6.36 14.42 -3.81
CA HIS A 134 -6.14 13.48 -4.90
C HIS A 134 -6.42 12.02 -4.52
N LEU A 135 -6.76 11.18 -5.50
CA LEU A 135 -6.75 9.73 -5.36
C LEU A 135 -5.32 9.21 -5.50
N GLN A 136 -4.93 8.26 -4.64
CA GLN A 136 -3.61 7.62 -4.77
C GLN A 136 -3.58 6.65 -5.94
N SER A 137 -2.52 6.71 -6.76
CA SER A 137 -2.47 6.11 -8.10
C SER A 137 -2.29 4.59 -8.15
N TYR A 138 -2.13 3.92 -7.01
CA TYR A 138 -1.99 2.46 -6.96
C TYR A 138 -3.30 1.71 -7.15
N PHE A 139 -4.45 2.41 -7.08
CA PHE A 139 -5.76 1.87 -7.39
C PHE A 139 -6.73 3.02 -7.69
N VAL A 140 -6.99 3.25 -8.98
CA VAL A 140 -7.97 4.23 -9.48
C VAL A 140 -8.84 3.55 -10.54
N SER A 141 -10.15 3.75 -10.47
CA SER A 141 -11.12 3.23 -11.43
C SER A 141 -11.93 4.39 -12.01
N MET A 142 -12.13 4.37 -13.32
CA MET A 142 -12.80 5.42 -14.09
C MET A 142 -13.89 4.80 -14.96
N LYS A 143 -15.06 5.43 -15.02
CA LYS A 143 -16.11 5.05 -15.97
C LYS A 143 -15.70 5.36 -17.42
N ASN A 144 -16.32 4.64 -18.35
CA ASN A 144 -16.16 4.80 -19.79
C ASN A 144 -16.08 6.26 -20.24
N LYS A 145 -17.10 7.06 -19.92
CA LYS A 145 -17.16 8.49 -20.28
C LYS A 145 -15.95 9.33 -19.85
N VAL A 146 -15.23 8.91 -18.82
CA VAL A 146 -14.01 9.58 -18.34
C VAL A 146 -12.83 9.14 -19.18
N PHE A 147 -12.56 7.84 -19.28
CA PHE A 147 -11.34 7.36 -19.92
C PHE A 147 -11.37 7.42 -21.45
N ILE A 148 -12.55 7.50 -22.09
CA ILE A 148 -12.64 7.76 -23.54
C ILE A 148 -12.65 9.26 -23.90
N SER A 149 -12.68 10.14 -22.89
CA SER A 149 -12.73 11.59 -23.12
C SER A 149 -11.45 12.10 -23.80
N LYS A 150 -11.57 13.20 -24.56
CA LYS A 150 -10.42 13.84 -25.19
C LYS A 150 -9.44 14.38 -24.14
N GLU A 151 -9.96 14.83 -23.01
CA GLU A 151 -9.23 15.38 -21.89
C GLU A 151 -8.36 14.30 -21.22
N TYR A 152 -8.92 13.14 -20.93
CA TYR A 152 -8.18 12.02 -20.35
C TYR A 152 -7.18 11.44 -21.34
N ASN A 153 -7.58 11.27 -22.61
CA ASN A 153 -6.69 10.84 -23.68
C ASN A 153 -5.45 11.75 -23.78
N SER A 154 -5.66 13.07 -23.83
CA SER A 154 -4.57 14.05 -23.87
C SER A 154 -3.68 13.95 -22.62
N PHE A 155 -4.27 13.72 -21.45
CA PHE A 155 -3.53 13.57 -20.21
C PHE A 155 -2.64 12.33 -20.21
N ILE A 156 -3.19 11.15 -20.53
CA ILE A 156 -2.43 9.89 -20.44
C ILE A 156 -1.31 9.84 -21.49
N HIS A 157 -1.54 10.40 -22.68
CA HIS A 157 -0.51 10.55 -23.72
C HIS A 157 0.58 11.57 -23.35
N SER A 158 0.30 12.49 -22.42
CA SER A 158 1.30 13.47 -21.94
C SER A 158 2.33 12.90 -20.96
N VAL A 159 2.11 11.68 -20.45
CA VAL A 159 3.03 11.03 -19.52
C VAL A 159 4.38 10.81 -20.21
N LYS A 160 5.45 11.21 -19.53
CA LYS A 160 6.84 11.08 -19.98
C LYS A 160 7.74 10.79 -18.79
N LYS A 161 9.00 10.49 -19.08
CA LYS A 161 10.02 10.35 -18.05
C LYS A 161 10.24 11.68 -17.32
N GLU A 162 10.27 11.62 -16.00
CA GLU A 162 10.46 12.79 -15.13
C GLU A 162 11.73 12.64 -14.28
N THR A 163 12.18 13.73 -13.68
CA THR A 163 13.47 13.83 -12.97
C THR A 163 13.52 13.00 -11.70
N ASP A 164 12.39 12.93 -10.99
CA ASP A 164 12.26 12.26 -9.71
C ASP A 164 10.81 11.85 -9.43
N LYS A 165 10.63 11.07 -8.36
CA LYS A 165 9.33 10.53 -7.95
C LYS A 165 8.34 11.63 -7.52
N GLY A 166 8.82 12.73 -6.95
CA GLY A 166 7.97 13.84 -6.53
C GLY A 166 7.31 14.52 -7.74
N GLU A 167 8.06 14.70 -8.83
CA GLU A 167 7.51 15.21 -10.09
C GLU A 167 6.42 14.31 -10.68
N ILE A 168 6.61 12.99 -10.60
CA ILE A 168 5.63 11.99 -11.05
C ILE A 168 4.35 12.10 -10.21
N ILE A 169 4.48 12.18 -8.90
CA ILE A 169 3.33 12.36 -7.99
C ILE A 169 2.62 13.68 -8.33
N ARG A 170 3.35 14.78 -8.45
CA ARG A 170 2.77 16.11 -8.70
C ARG A 170 2.07 16.19 -10.06
N LYS A 171 2.73 15.76 -11.13
CA LYS A 171 2.22 15.89 -12.50
C LYS A 171 1.16 14.85 -12.83
N TYR A 172 1.29 13.65 -12.29
CA TYR A 172 0.46 12.53 -12.72
C TYR A 172 -0.51 12.05 -11.64
N GLU A 173 -0.08 11.76 -10.41
CA GLU A 173 -1.02 11.33 -9.36
C GLU A 173 -1.97 12.47 -8.94
N ILE A 174 -1.41 13.59 -8.52
CA ILE A 174 -2.18 14.79 -8.17
C ILE A 174 -2.79 15.40 -9.43
N GLY A 175 -2.02 15.50 -10.52
CA GLY A 175 -2.47 16.09 -11.77
C GLY A 175 -3.68 15.38 -12.39
N GLN A 176 -3.75 14.05 -12.30
CA GLN A 176 -4.92 13.27 -12.73
C GLN A 176 -6.18 13.65 -11.95
N SER A 177 -6.08 13.75 -10.62
CA SER A 177 -7.24 14.13 -9.79
C SER A 177 -7.66 15.59 -10.02
N VAL A 178 -6.70 16.49 -10.27
CA VAL A 178 -6.97 17.88 -10.66
C VAL A 178 -7.70 17.93 -12.01
N LEU A 179 -7.31 17.10 -12.98
CA LEU A 179 -8.01 16.97 -14.26
C LEU A 179 -9.47 16.54 -14.04
N PHE A 180 -9.70 15.51 -13.23
CA PHE A 180 -11.05 15.01 -12.98
C PHE A 180 -11.97 16.10 -12.41
N LYS A 181 -11.48 16.87 -11.44
CA LYS A 181 -12.21 18.01 -10.88
C LYS A 181 -12.48 19.10 -11.91
N LYS A 182 -11.48 19.43 -12.74
CA LYS A 182 -11.62 20.43 -13.81
C LYS A 182 -12.70 20.04 -14.82
N CYS A 183 -12.82 18.75 -15.11
CA CYS A 183 -13.85 18.19 -15.98
C CYS A 183 -15.21 17.98 -15.28
N SER A 184 -15.37 18.42 -14.02
CA SER A 184 -16.58 18.23 -13.20
C SER A 184 -17.00 16.77 -13.00
N TYR A 185 -16.06 15.83 -13.04
CA TYR A 185 -16.33 14.44 -12.73
C TYR A 185 -16.51 14.24 -11.22
N SER A 186 -17.48 13.40 -10.84
CA SER A 186 -17.65 13.01 -9.43
C SER A 186 -16.55 12.03 -9.00
N ILE A 187 -15.91 12.30 -7.87
CA ILE A 187 -14.77 11.53 -7.34
C ILE A 187 -15.14 10.97 -5.97
N GLU A 188 -15.09 9.64 -5.85
CA GLU A 188 -15.31 8.92 -4.60
C GLU A 188 -14.06 8.15 -4.15
N SER A 189 -14.07 7.67 -2.92
CA SER A 189 -13.07 6.72 -2.45
C SER A 189 -13.66 5.69 -1.48
N PHE A 190 -12.95 4.57 -1.33
CA PHE A 190 -13.33 3.58 -0.33
C PHE A 190 -13.09 4.13 1.08
N LEU A 191 -11.89 4.66 1.34
CA LEU A 191 -11.58 5.48 2.51
C LEU A 191 -10.80 6.73 2.08
N ASP A 192 -10.60 7.66 3.02
CA ASP A 192 -9.82 8.88 2.81
C ASP A 192 -9.05 9.29 4.08
N SER A 193 -8.33 10.41 4.01
CA SER A 193 -7.55 10.95 5.12
C SER A 193 -8.34 11.26 6.40
N SER A 194 -9.68 11.36 6.36
CA SER A 194 -10.50 11.50 7.56
C SER A 194 -10.50 10.23 8.42
N SER A 195 -10.04 9.10 7.88
CA SER A 195 -9.96 7.83 8.59
C SER A 195 -8.79 7.70 9.57
N LYS A 196 -7.96 8.75 9.72
CA LYS A 196 -6.88 8.81 10.72
C LYS A 196 -7.42 8.73 12.14
N SER A 197 -6.66 8.11 13.05
CA SER A 197 -7.04 8.01 14.47
C SER A 197 -6.81 9.29 15.25
N ASP A 198 -5.95 10.18 14.76
CA ASP A 198 -5.55 11.44 15.41
C ASP A 198 -5.37 12.53 14.34
N CYS A 199 -5.77 13.76 14.63
CA CYS A 199 -5.68 14.88 13.69
C CYS A 199 -4.24 15.25 13.31
N ASN A 200 -3.26 14.94 14.17
CA ASN A 200 -1.84 15.21 13.96
C ASN A 200 -1.17 14.21 13.00
N ILE A 201 -1.83 13.12 12.67
CA ILE A 201 -1.32 12.15 11.70
C ILE A 201 -1.41 12.76 10.29
N GLU A 202 -0.33 12.57 9.51
CA GLU A 202 -0.25 13.00 8.13
C GLU A 202 -1.37 12.35 7.28
N ASN A 203 -1.86 13.09 6.28
CA ASN A 203 -3.02 12.69 5.48
C ASN A 203 -2.78 11.41 4.66
N ASN A 204 -1.53 10.98 4.47
CA ASN A 204 -1.19 9.68 3.90
C ASN A 204 -1.27 8.54 4.94
N VAL A 205 -2.48 8.33 5.47
CA VAL A 205 -2.77 7.41 6.59
C VAL A 205 -2.28 5.98 6.30
N LEU A 206 -2.24 5.55 5.04
CA LEU A 206 -1.73 4.23 4.66
C LEU A 206 -0.25 3.99 5.00
N LEU A 207 0.56 5.04 4.99
CA LEU A 207 1.96 4.96 5.37
C LEU A 207 2.16 5.14 6.87
N PHE A 208 1.33 5.99 7.48
CA PHE A 208 1.57 6.49 8.83
C PHE A 208 0.77 5.80 9.91
N ASP A 209 -0.45 5.38 9.61
CA ASP A 209 -1.29 4.64 10.53
C ASP A 209 -2.33 3.76 9.81
N PRO A 210 -1.92 2.63 9.20
CA PRO A 210 -2.84 1.79 8.44
C PRO A 210 -3.78 0.93 9.30
N LEU A 211 -3.53 0.73 10.61
CA LEU A 211 -4.38 -0.15 11.43
C LEU A 211 -5.87 0.28 11.43
N PRO A 212 -6.23 1.56 11.67
CA PRO A 212 -7.62 2.03 11.57
C PRO A 212 -8.25 1.80 10.19
N LEU A 213 -7.44 1.78 9.12
CA LEU A 213 -7.93 1.48 7.77
C LEU A 213 -8.25 -0.01 7.64
N ILE A 214 -7.31 -0.88 8.05
CA ILE A 214 -7.49 -2.34 8.03
C ILE A 214 -8.71 -2.75 8.86
N GLU A 215 -8.94 -2.13 10.02
CA GLU A 215 -10.12 -2.38 10.87
C GLU A 215 -11.45 -1.99 10.21
N LYS A 216 -11.42 -1.04 9.27
CA LYS A 216 -12.58 -0.62 8.47
C LYS A 216 -12.72 -1.45 7.18
N GLY A 217 -11.95 -2.52 7.02
CA GLY A 217 -12.01 -3.38 5.83
C GLY A 217 -11.18 -2.88 4.66
N PHE A 218 -10.17 -2.02 4.89
CA PHE A 218 -9.27 -1.58 3.83
C PHE A 218 -8.38 -2.73 3.31
N PRO A 219 -8.42 -3.06 2.00
CA PRO A 219 -7.87 -4.32 1.52
C PRO A 219 -6.36 -4.33 1.28
N PHE A 220 -5.63 -3.25 1.54
CA PHE A 220 -4.23 -3.12 1.15
C PHE A 220 -3.31 -2.58 2.25
N LEU A 221 -2.04 -3.00 2.21
CA LEU A 221 -0.97 -2.46 3.07
C LEU A 221 0.22 -2.00 2.21
N LYS A 222 0.67 -0.77 2.41
CA LYS A 222 1.79 -0.21 1.63
C LYS A 222 3.12 -0.85 2.00
N ILE A 223 3.83 -1.36 0.99
CA ILE A 223 5.15 -1.99 1.14
C ILE A 223 6.18 -0.99 1.70
N PHE A 224 6.09 0.26 1.24
CA PHE A 224 7.01 1.34 1.62
C PHE A 224 7.06 1.58 3.14
N MET A 225 5.97 1.32 3.86
CA MET A 225 5.92 1.41 5.32
C MET A 225 6.97 0.52 5.98
N PHE A 226 7.19 -0.70 5.47
CA PHE A 226 8.19 -1.62 5.99
C PHE A 226 9.62 -1.21 5.62
N LYS A 227 9.82 -0.67 4.42
CA LYS A 227 11.14 -0.22 3.92
C LYS A 227 11.70 0.96 4.70
N ASN A 228 10.85 1.86 5.17
CA ASN A 228 11.27 3.12 5.83
C ASN A 228 10.82 3.24 7.28
N LEU A 229 10.45 2.13 7.94
CA LEU A 229 9.89 2.16 9.29
C LEU A 229 10.79 2.87 10.31
N LEU A 230 12.12 2.83 10.12
CA LEU A 230 13.09 3.48 11.01
C LEU A 230 13.18 4.98 10.78
N GLU A 231 13.35 5.42 9.53
CA GLU A 231 13.42 6.83 9.18
C GLU A 231 12.11 7.54 9.50
N LEU A 232 10.99 6.94 9.12
CA LEU A 232 9.66 7.52 9.37
C LEU A 232 9.31 7.54 10.87
N LYS A 233 9.92 6.68 11.70
CA LYS A 233 9.84 6.77 13.17
C LYS A 233 10.76 7.82 13.77
N LYS A 234 11.97 8.01 13.26
CA LYS A 234 12.90 9.06 13.74
C LYS A 234 12.27 10.45 13.65
N HIS A 235 11.39 10.65 12.68
CA HIS A 235 10.66 11.90 12.48
C HIS A 235 9.29 11.94 13.19
N HIS A 236 8.97 10.97 14.07
CA HIS A 236 7.67 10.85 14.75
C HIS A 236 6.43 10.75 13.85
N VAL A 237 6.61 10.37 12.58
CA VAL A 237 5.53 10.47 11.59
C VAL A 237 4.69 9.19 11.55
N ILE A 238 5.25 8.02 11.92
CA ILE A 238 4.53 6.73 11.92
C ILE A 238 4.01 6.32 13.31
N ASN A 239 2.71 6.02 13.38
CA ASN A 239 2.02 5.36 14.50
C ASN A 239 1.93 3.83 14.27
N MET A 240 3.08 3.15 14.20
CA MET A 240 3.16 1.70 14.00
C MET A 240 4.11 1.06 15.00
N ASP A 241 3.65 0.13 15.83
CA ASP A 241 4.49 -0.67 16.71
C ASP A 241 4.24 -2.17 16.51
N ILE A 242 4.96 -3.02 17.26
CA ILE A 242 4.80 -4.47 17.13
C ILE A 242 3.40 -4.95 17.52
N THR A 243 2.72 -4.24 18.43
CA THR A 243 1.37 -4.58 18.88
C THR A 243 0.36 -4.28 17.78
N ARG A 244 0.46 -3.09 17.16
CA ARG A 244 -0.37 -2.68 16.02
C ARG A 244 -0.12 -3.59 14.82
N LEU A 245 1.12 -3.96 14.54
CA LEU A 245 1.46 -4.92 13.50
C LEU A 245 0.81 -6.28 13.77
N TYR A 246 0.94 -6.84 14.98
CA TYR A 246 0.27 -8.10 15.31
C TYR A 246 -1.24 -8.01 15.16
N ARG A 247 -1.85 -6.88 15.50
CA ARG A 247 -3.29 -6.66 15.29
C ARG A 247 -3.67 -6.60 13.82
N ILE A 248 -2.88 -5.93 12.98
CA ILE A 248 -3.07 -5.96 11.52
C ILE A 248 -3.00 -7.40 11.02
N ILE A 249 -1.94 -8.13 11.38
CA ILE A 249 -1.73 -9.52 10.95
C ILE A 249 -2.88 -10.42 11.43
N ASP A 250 -3.36 -10.26 12.67
CA ASP A 250 -4.48 -11.04 13.20
C ASP A 250 -5.80 -10.82 12.45
N ILE A 251 -6.01 -9.60 11.93
CA ILE A 251 -7.14 -9.29 11.07
C ILE A 251 -6.95 -9.95 9.69
N ILE A 252 -5.81 -9.71 9.03
CA ILE A 252 -5.64 -10.11 7.63
C ILE A 252 -5.37 -11.61 7.45
N LYS A 253 -4.81 -12.32 8.46
CA LYS A 253 -4.48 -13.75 8.37
C LYS A 253 -5.69 -14.67 8.21
N LYS A 254 -6.91 -14.13 8.39
CA LYS A 254 -8.16 -14.86 8.20
C LYS A 254 -8.42 -15.20 6.74
N ASP A 255 -8.06 -14.27 5.85
CA ASP A 255 -8.42 -14.32 4.42
C ASP A 255 -7.20 -14.17 3.50
N TYR A 256 -6.01 -13.94 4.06
CA TYR A 256 -4.76 -13.71 3.32
C TYR A 256 -3.59 -14.55 3.85
N GLU A 257 -2.81 -15.14 2.93
CA GLU A 257 -1.62 -15.91 3.26
C GLU A 257 -0.45 -14.99 3.67
N ILE A 258 -0.27 -14.83 4.98
CA ILE A 258 0.78 -13.97 5.56
C ILE A 258 2.19 -14.30 5.07
N LYS A 259 2.42 -15.56 4.67
CA LYS A 259 3.70 -16.01 4.13
C LYS A 259 4.13 -15.19 2.90
N LEU A 260 3.20 -14.73 2.06
CA LEU A 260 3.48 -13.89 0.90
C LEU A 260 4.15 -12.55 1.28
N ILE A 261 3.70 -11.95 2.39
CA ILE A 261 4.32 -10.73 2.93
C ILE A 261 5.72 -11.05 3.46
N ILE A 262 5.85 -12.11 4.26
CA ILE A 262 7.11 -12.47 4.94
C ILE A 262 8.19 -12.85 3.93
N ASP A 263 7.84 -13.64 2.92
CA ASP A 263 8.75 -14.08 1.87
C ASP A 263 9.30 -12.88 1.08
N TYR A 264 8.44 -11.94 0.68
CA TYR A 264 8.87 -10.70 0.03
C TYR A 264 9.82 -9.88 0.91
N LEU A 265 9.42 -9.64 2.17
CA LEU A 265 10.18 -8.80 3.09
C LEU A 265 11.57 -9.40 3.38
N ASN A 266 11.64 -10.72 3.58
CA ASN A 266 12.88 -11.46 3.79
C ASN A 266 13.77 -11.43 2.53
N SER A 267 13.21 -11.68 1.35
CA SER A 267 13.96 -11.72 0.07
C SER A 267 14.53 -10.36 -0.29
N ASN A 268 13.82 -9.28 0.06
CA ASN A 268 14.28 -7.90 -0.13
C ASN A 268 15.19 -7.38 1.01
N ASN A 269 15.61 -8.24 1.94
CA ASN A 269 16.45 -7.88 3.10
C ASN A 269 15.88 -6.71 3.92
N ILE A 270 14.56 -6.59 3.98
CA ILE A 270 13.91 -5.59 4.82
C ILE A 270 14.07 -6.04 6.28
N MET A 271 14.49 -5.15 7.17
CA MET A 271 14.65 -5.45 8.59
C MET A 271 13.57 -4.76 9.42
N PHE A 272 12.98 -5.50 10.36
CA PHE A 272 12.06 -4.93 11.33
C PHE A 272 12.74 -4.67 12.67
N PRO A 273 12.57 -3.50 13.30
CA PRO A 273 13.05 -3.28 14.65
C PRO A 273 12.28 -4.13 15.67
N LYS A 274 13.02 -4.87 16.49
CA LYS A 274 12.50 -5.60 17.63
C LYS A 274 12.18 -4.66 18.79
N PHE A 275 10.91 -4.63 19.18
CA PHE A 275 10.46 -4.01 20.41
C PHE A 275 10.41 -5.07 21.51
N ARG A 276 11.38 -5.05 22.42
CA ARG A 276 11.40 -6.02 23.53
C ARG A 276 10.36 -5.56 24.55
N LYS A 277 9.33 -6.36 24.85
CA LYS A 277 8.61 -6.25 26.12
C LYS A 277 9.41 -7.09 27.14
N LEU A 278 10.01 -6.47 28.14
CA LEU A 278 10.93 -7.19 29.04
C LEU A 278 10.16 -7.91 30.15
N LYS A 279 10.52 -9.19 30.34
CA LYS A 279 10.05 -10.07 31.42
C LYS A 279 10.56 -9.58 32.78
N ASN A 280 9.71 -9.74 33.79
CA ASN A 280 10.03 -9.50 35.20
C ASN A 280 11.06 -10.53 35.70
N TYR A 281 12.12 -10.08 36.37
CA TYR A 281 13.03 -10.96 37.11
C TYR A 281 12.85 -10.73 38.61
N PHE A 282 12.48 -11.78 39.35
CA PHE A 282 12.32 -11.76 40.79
C PHE A 282 13.48 -12.52 41.44
N LEU A 283 14.30 -11.84 42.24
CA LEU A 283 15.26 -12.49 43.14
C LEU A 283 14.67 -12.67 44.55
N ASN A 284 13.84 -11.73 45.01
CA ASN A 284 12.86 -11.88 46.10
C ASN A 284 12.05 -10.57 46.18
N LYS A 285 10.71 -10.60 46.01
CA LYS A 285 9.87 -9.37 45.91
C LYS A 285 10.03 -8.38 47.08
N LYS A 286 10.49 -8.84 48.25
CA LYS A 286 10.73 -7.98 49.42
C LYS A 286 12.06 -7.21 49.38
N PHE A 287 13.07 -7.70 48.67
CA PHE A 287 14.43 -7.15 48.73
C PHE A 287 14.81 -6.37 47.47
N LEU A 288 14.51 -6.90 46.30
CA LEU A 288 14.89 -6.31 45.02
C LEU A 288 13.84 -6.65 43.96
N TYR A 289 13.24 -5.61 43.40
CA TYR A 289 12.35 -5.69 42.26
C TYR A 289 12.94 -4.87 41.13
N ILE A 290 13.23 -5.53 40.02
CA ILE A 290 13.73 -4.88 38.81
C ILE A 290 12.67 -5.06 37.73
N GLU A 291 12.12 -3.94 37.27
CA GLU A 291 11.21 -3.87 36.16
C GLU A 291 11.85 -3.04 35.07
N LEU A 292 11.89 -3.58 33.86
CA LEU A 292 12.24 -2.79 32.70
C LEU A 292 10.96 -2.52 31.92
N SER A 293 10.50 -1.28 31.99
CA SER A 293 9.26 -0.83 31.37
C SER A 293 9.60 0.11 30.22
N TYR A 294 8.85 -0.01 29.12
CA TYR A 294 8.95 0.93 28.01
C TYR A 294 7.84 1.96 28.16
N TYR A 295 8.22 3.24 28.24
CA TYR A 295 7.29 4.35 28.13
C TYR A 295 7.57 5.06 26.81
N ASN A 296 6.58 5.04 25.90
CA ASN A 296 6.57 5.76 24.63
C ASN A 296 7.92 5.80 23.90
N LEU A 297 8.35 4.64 23.38
CA LEU A 297 9.34 4.41 22.31
C LEU A 297 10.74 5.07 22.38
N GLU A 298 10.99 6.03 23.26
CA GLU A 298 12.22 6.80 23.37
C GLU A 298 12.95 6.55 24.69
N LYS A 299 12.18 6.19 25.74
CA LYS A 299 12.69 6.06 27.09
C LYS A 299 12.45 4.64 27.59
N CYS A 300 13.53 3.89 27.65
CA CYS A 300 13.58 2.70 28.46
C CYS A 300 13.74 3.15 29.93
N THR A 301 12.78 2.81 30.79
CA THR A 301 12.92 3.03 32.23
C THR A 301 13.27 1.71 32.90
N LEU A 302 14.47 1.65 33.46
CA LEU A 302 14.84 0.62 34.41
C LEU A 302 14.36 1.10 35.78
N LEU A 303 13.28 0.50 36.27
CA LEU A 303 12.75 0.71 37.60
C LEU A 303 13.37 -0.33 38.54
N ILE A 304 14.17 0.14 39.48
CA ILE A 304 14.75 -0.68 40.55
C ILE A 304 14.08 -0.26 41.85
N LYS A 305 13.31 -1.18 42.46
CA LYS A 305 12.78 -1.06 43.81
C LYS A 305 13.64 -1.89 44.76
N LEU A 306 14.30 -1.22 45.70
CA LEU A 306 15.05 -1.86 46.78
C LEU A 306 14.24 -1.75 48.07
N PHE A 307 14.06 -2.88 48.77
CA PHE A 307 13.39 -2.98 50.07
C PHE A 307 11.97 -2.37 50.16
N ASN A 308 11.26 -2.20 49.03
CA ASN A 308 9.94 -1.53 48.92
C ASN A 308 9.87 -0.03 49.23
N PHE A 309 10.95 0.65 49.65
CA PHE A 309 10.92 2.10 49.93
C PHE A 309 11.87 2.93 49.05
N ILE A 310 12.90 2.34 48.44
CA ILE A 310 13.77 3.06 47.49
C ILE A 310 13.32 2.75 46.06
N ARG A 311 12.98 3.80 45.30
CA ARG A 311 12.64 3.73 43.88
C ARG A 311 13.69 4.48 43.06
N ILE A 312 14.47 3.74 42.27
CA ILE A 312 15.40 4.30 41.29
C ILE A 312 14.78 4.12 39.91
N THR A 313 14.70 5.21 39.14
CA THR A 313 14.26 5.19 37.74
C THR A 313 15.41 5.66 36.89
N ILE A 314 15.98 4.77 36.08
CA ILE A 314 17.07 5.10 35.16
C ILE A 314 16.49 5.22 33.75
N PHE A 315 16.71 6.36 33.11
CA PHE A 315 16.40 6.57 31.70
C PHE A 315 17.57 6.05 30.85
N ILE A 316 17.33 4.98 30.11
CA ILE A 316 18.33 4.40 29.22
C ILE A 316 18.02 4.89 27.78
N PRO A 317 18.95 5.57 27.11
CA PRO A 317 18.79 5.94 25.70
C PRO A 317 18.67 4.66 24.86
N ASN A 318 17.66 4.64 23.99
CA ASN A 318 17.24 3.43 23.30
C ASN A 318 18.29 3.00 22.24
N LYS A 319 18.67 1.71 22.23
CA LYS A 319 19.31 1.06 21.08
C LYS A 319 18.35 0.00 20.53
N TYR A 320 17.78 0.28 19.36
CA TYR A 320 16.95 -0.69 18.64
C TYR A 320 17.76 -1.95 18.32
N ILE A 321 17.20 -3.13 18.61
CA ILE A 321 17.72 -4.41 18.13
C ILE A 321 16.89 -4.76 16.90
N PHE A 322 17.49 -5.26 15.82
CA PHE A 322 16.76 -5.63 14.59
C PHE A 322 16.41 -7.13 14.58
N TYR A 323 15.27 -7.46 14.00
CA TYR A 323 14.99 -8.83 13.55
C TYR A 323 15.73 -9.07 12.24
N LYS A 324 16.46 -10.19 12.18
CA LYS A 324 17.14 -10.63 10.97
C LYS A 324 16.16 -11.14 9.90
N ASN A 325 14.95 -11.55 10.30
CA ASN A 325 13.88 -12.02 9.43
C ASN A 325 12.49 -11.71 10.02
N PHE A 326 11.45 -11.78 9.20
CA PHE A 326 10.07 -11.49 9.58
C PHE A 326 9.28 -12.71 10.10
N ASP A 327 9.91 -13.89 10.23
CA ASP A 327 9.26 -15.15 10.64
C ASP A 327 8.63 -15.08 12.04
N PHE A 328 9.00 -14.11 12.87
CA PHE A 328 8.35 -13.88 14.15
C PHE A 328 6.87 -13.53 14.01
N ILE A 329 6.44 -13.02 12.86
CA ILE A 329 5.03 -12.74 12.54
C ILE A 329 4.22 -14.03 12.41
N LEU A 330 4.82 -15.15 11.98
CA LEU A 330 4.11 -16.44 11.89
C LEU A 330 3.80 -17.06 13.25
N LYS A 331 4.35 -16.52 14.34
CA LYS A 331 4.20 -17.06 15.70
C LYS A 331 2.99 -16.49 16.45
N THR A 332 2.19 -15.63 15.81
CA THR A 332 0.98 -14.98 16.36
C THR A 332 -0.27 -15.42 15.64
#